data_AF-A0A5B7VAP1-F1
#
_entry.id   AF-A0A5B7VAP1-F1
#
_cell.length_a   1.000
_cell.length_b   1.000
_cell.length_c   1.000
_cell.angle_alpha   90.00
_cell.angle_beta   90.00
_cell.angle_gamma   90.00
#
_symmetry.space_group_name_H-M   'P 1'
#
loop_
_entity.id
_entity.type
_entity.pdbx_description
1 polymer ?
#
loop_
_entity_poly.entity_id
_entity_poly.type
_entity_poly.pdbx_seq_one_letter_code
_entity_poly.pdbx_strand_id
1 'polypeptide(L)'
;MTVLSRILLQQFYVDARDRLRPRDEKAGLPPAGLRIESPYDTAAHHVSRNDKKWTGYHAHVTETCDDGRVNVITDVVSAADIKALPSIHQRLSRRRLLPEEHLVDSGYTSAAAIDTAAREHGVELVGPLPARGRSWQRKQQTGFAREDFVIDFDRRTVTRPQGKVTGRWAQAPAMAPLHRGPFPPDPLHSMPSAFLLHQRNLAPDRQLPPAASA
;
A
#
# COMPACT_ATOMS: atom_id res chain seq x y z
N MET A 1 21.44 15.82 -19.77
CA MET A 1 20.32 16.78 -19.72
C MET A 1 20.34 17.51 -18.38
N THR A 2 20.14 18.82 -18.36
CA THR A 2 20.10 19.63 -17.13
C THR A 2 18.72 19.55 -16.46
N VAL A 3 18.64 19.94 -15.18
CA VAL A 3 17.37 19.98 -14.41
C VAL A 3 16.33 20.87 -15.09
N LEU A 4 16.75 22.06 -15.55
CA LEU A 4 15.86 23.01 -16.21
C LEU A 4 15.25 22.44 -17.50
N SER A 5 16.05 21.72 -18.31
CA SER A 5 15.52 21.05 -19.51
C SER A 5 14.48 19.99 -19.18
N ARG A 6 14.64 19.24 -18.09
CA ARG A 6 13.64 18.25 -17.64
C ARG A 6 12.35 18.93 -17.18
N ILE A 7 12.45 20.01 -16.40
CA ILE A 7 11.30 20.80 -15.95
C ILE A 7 10.52 21.34 -17.14
N LEU A 8 11.22 21.91 -18.14
CA LEU A 8 10.58 22.44 -19.34
C LEU A 8 9.75 21.36 -20.06
N LEU A 9 10.30 20.15 -20.23
CA LEU A 9 9.59 19.04 -20.85
C LEU A 9 8.40 18.52 -20.00
N GLN A 10 8.56 18.51 -18.68
CA GLN A 10 7.53 18.01 -17.76
C GLN A 10 6.38 18.99 -17.56
N GLN A 11 6.66 20.30 -17.59
CA GLN A 11 5.69 21.35 -17.26
C GLN A 11 5.15 22.08 -18.49
N PHE A 12 5.77 21.93 -19.66
CA PHE A 12 5.33 22.62 -20.86
C PHE A 12 5.17 21.67 -22.06
N TYR A 13 4.40 22.12 -23.04
CA TYR A 13 4.29 21.51 -24.35
C TYR A 13 4.24 22.61 -25.42
N VAL A 14 4.49 22.24 -26.66
CA VAL A 14 4.36 23.14 -27.81
C VAL A 14 2.99 22.89 -28.44
N ASP A 15 2.17 23.94 -28.55
CA ASP A 15 0.85 23.85 -29.18
C ASP A 15 0.96 23.83 -30.73
N ALA A 16 -0.17 23.61 -31.41
CA ALA A 16 -0.21 23.56 -32.88
C ALA A 16 0.20 24.87 -33.58
N ARG A 17 0.39 25.97 -32.84
CA ARG A 17 0.84 27.27 -33.34
C ARG A 17 2.30 27.56 -32.95
N ASP A 18 3.03 26.52 -32.58
CA ASP A 18 4.45 26.57 -32.18
C ASP A 18 4.69 27.45 -30.94
N ARG A 19 3.71 27.51 -30.01
CA ARG A 19 3.82 28.28 -28.77
C ARG A 19 4.02 27.37 -27.58
N LEU A 20 4.96 27.75 -26.72
CA LEU A 20 5.16 27.09 -25.43
C LEU A 20 3.96 27.36 -24.52
N ARG A 21 3.32 26.29 -24.03
CA ARG A 21 2.18 26.33 -23.12
C ARG A 21 2.45 25.51 -21.88
N PRO A 22 2.07 25.99 -20.69
CA PRO A 22 2.11 25.16 -19.49
C PRO A 22 1.13 23.99 -19.64
N ARG A 23 1.54 22.82 -19.18
CA ARG A 23 0.68 21.64 -19.06
C ARG A 23 -0.23 21.81 -17.86
N ASP A 24 -1.50 21.53 -18.07
CA ASP A 24 -2.48 21.32 -17.00
C ASP A 24 -2.80 19.83 -16.88
N GLU A 25 -3.74 19.48 -16.00
CA GLU A 25 -4.16 18.08 -15.81
C GLU A 25 -4.70 17.44 -17.09
N LYS A 26 -5.35 18.23 -17.97
CA LYS A 26 -5.91 17.76 -19.24
C LYS A 26 -4.82 17.51 -20.29
N ALA A 27 -3.76 18.31 -20.27
CA ALA A 27 -2.60 18.19 -21.14
C ALA A 27 -1.60 17.10 -20.70
N GLY A 28 -1.89 16.39 -19.60
CA GLY A 28 -1.13 15.22 -19.15
C GLY A 28 0.15 15.59 -18.39
N LEU A 29 0.00 16.09 -17.17
CA LEU A 29 1.11 16.22 -16.24
C LEU A 29 1.68 14.84 -15.86
N PRO A 30 3.01 14.71 -15.69
CA PRO A 30 3.60 13.50 -15.13
C PRO A 30 3.01 13.18 -13.75
N PRO A 31 2.97 11.89 -13.35
CA PRO A 31 2.61 11.50 -11.99
C PRO A 31 3.43 12.29 -10.96
N ALA A 32 2.80 12.69 -9.85
CA ALA A 32 3.43 13.54 -8.83
C ALA A 32 4.79 13.00 -8.33
N GLY A 33 4.93 11.66 -8.20
CA GLY A 33 6.19 11.03 -7.80
C GLY A 33 7.32 11.06 -8.82
N LEU A 34 7.07 11.52 -10.05
CA LEU A 34 8.07 11.67 -11.13
C LEU A 34 8.29 13.14 -11.54
N ARG A 35 7.40 14.02 -11.08
CA ARG A 35 7.40 15.44 -11.44
C ARG A 35 8.39 16.20 -10.57
N ILE A 36 9.23 17.02 -11.19
CA ILE A 36 10.12 17.94 -10.49
C ILE A 36 9.29 19.16 -10.10
N GLU A 37 9.12 19.37 -8.80
CA GLU A 37 8.34 20.48 -8.25
C GLU A 37 9.17 21.74 -7.99
N SER A 38 10.49 21.58 -7.79
CA SER A 38 11.42 22.68 -7.52
C SER A 38 12.70 22.54 -8.34
N PRO A 39 13.17 23.62 -9.00
CA PRO A 39 14.46 23.62 -9.69
C PRO A 39 15.65 23.62 -8.72
N TYR A 40 15.43 24.03 -7.46
CA TYR A 40 16.47 24.11 -6.43
C TYR A 40 16.59 22.82 -5.63
N ASP A 41 15.51 22.04 -5.54
CA ASP A 41 15.47 20.75 -4.87
C ASP A 41 14.65 19.76 -5.70
N THR A 42 15.35 18.95 -6.49
CA THR A 42 14.70 17.95 -7.36
C THR A 42 14.22 16.71 -6.62
N ALA A 43 14.54 16.56 -5.33
CA ALA A 43 14.08 15.45 -4.50
C ALA A 43 12.77 15.79 -3.75
N ALA A 44 12.48 17.08 -3.57
CA ALA A 44 11.19 17.55 -3.09
C ALA A 44 10.07 17.16 -4.07
N HIS A 45 9.02 16.56 -3.53
CA HIS A 45 7.89 16.07 -4.31
C HIS A 45 6.58 16.60 -3.72
N HIS A 46 5.56 16.67 -4.56
CA HIS A 46 4.23 17.02 -4.11
C HIS A 46 3.63 15.86 -3.34
N VAL A 47 3.27 16.11 -2.08
CA VAL A 47 2.62 15.15 -1.19
C VAL A 47 1.21 15.64 -0.90
N SER A 48 0.26 14.73 -0.96
CA SER A 48 -1.13 14.96 -0.55
C SER A 48 -1.52 13.87 0.44
N ARG A 49 -1.81 14.26 1.68
CA ARG A 49 -2.26 13.36 2.74
C ARG A 49 -3.45 13.97 3.46
N ASN A 50 -4.59 13.29 3.41
CA ASN A 50 -5.89 13.84 3.83
C ASN A 50 -6.15 15.17 3.09
N ASP A 51 -6.54 16.22 3.80
CA ASP A 51 -6.78 17.56 3.24
C ASP A 51 -5.51 18.43 3.19
N LYS A 52 -4.35 17.89 3.57
CA LYS A 52 -3.08 18.61 3.57
C LYS A 52 -2.30 18.31 2.30
N LYS A 53 -1.78 19.36 1.68
CA LYS A 53 -0.92 19.31 0.49
C LYS A 53 0.32 20.14 0.74
N TRP A 54 1.48 19.61 0.40
CA TRP A 54 2.74 20.34 0.49
C TRP A 54 3.73 19.84 -0.57
N THR A 55 4.73 20.66 -0.87
CA THR A 55 5.89 20.25 -1.66
C THR A 55 7.07 20.13 -0.72
N GLY A 56 7.69 18.95 -0.68
CA GLY A 56 8.82 18.71 0.21
C GLY A 56 9.05 17.22 0.44
N TYR A 57 9.37 16.88 1.67
CA TYR A 57 9.68 15.53 2.09
C TYR A 57 8.57 14.98 2.98
N HIS A 58 8.30 13.69 2.82
CA HIS A 58 7.53 12.91 3.77
C HIS A 58 8.47 11.83 4.32
N ALA A 59 8.61 11.80 5.64
CA ALA A 59 9.44 10.84 6.34
C ALA A 59 8.59 9.66 6.82
N HIS A 60 9.17 8.47 6.68
CA HIS A 60 8.69 7.21 7.21
C HIS A 60 9.62 6.83 8.35
N VAL A 61 9.04 6.62 9.53
CA VAL A 61 9.78 6.30 10.75
C VAL A 61 9.42 4.88 11.15
N THR A 62 10.44 4.09 11.47
CA THR A 62 10.27 2.75 12.06
C THR A 62 10.89 2.77 13.44
N GLU A 63 10.15 2.26 14.42
CA GLU A 63 10.58 2.16 15.81
C GLU A 63 10.28 0.77 16.37
N THR A 64 10.96 0.41 17.47
CA THR A 64 10.57 -0.74 18.30
C THR A 64 9.33 -0.38 19.12
N CYS A 65 8.49 -1.37 19.42
CA CYS A 65 7.27 -1.16 20.20
C CYS A 65 6.97 -2.34 21.15
N ASP A 66 8.02 -3.01 21.65
CA ASP A 66 7.89 -4.13 22.57
C ASP A 66 7.35 -3.68 23.95
N ASP A 67 6.42 -4.44 24.51
CA ASP A 67 5.83 -4.15 25.82
C ASP A 67 6.88 -4.04 26.93
N GLY A 68 6.73 -3.02 27.78
CA GLY A 68 7.60 -2.79 28.93
C GLY A 68 9.02 -2.33 28.57
N ARG A 69 9.28 -1.91 27.32
CA ARG A 69 10.55 -1.35 26.87
C ARG A 69 10.37 0.08 26.35
N VAL A 70 11.47 0.81 26.27
CA VAL A 70 11.50 2.12 25.63
C VAL A 70 11.51 1.90 24.11
N ASN A 71 10.63 2.62 23.39
CA ASN A 71 10.63 2.62 21.93
C ASN A 71 11.89 3.31 21.40
N VAL A 72 12.56 2.67 20.45
CA VAL A 72 13.77 3.17 19.80
C VAL A 72 13.54 3.27 18.30
N ILE A 73 13.80 4.44 17.72
CA ILE A 73 13.75 4.63 16.27
C ILE A 73 14.89 3.84 15.61
N THR A 74 14.54 2.86 14.78
CA THR A 74 15.49 1.99 14.07
C THR A 74 15.74 2.45 12.64
N ASP A 75 14.79 3.16 12.00
CA ASP A 75 14.99 3.77 10.69
C ASP A 75 14.20 5.06 10.49
N VAL A 76 14.77 5.95 9.68
CA VAL A 76 14.08 7.10 9.10
C VAL A 76 14.43 7.15 7.62
N VAL A 77 13.42 7.14 6.77
CA VAL A 77 13.59 7.26 5.31
C VAL A 77 12.62 8.29 4.74
N SER A 78 13.10 9.11 3.81
CA SER A 78 12.20 9.91 2.98
C SER A 78 12.05 9.28 1.60
N ALA A 79 10.83 8.89 1.27
CA ALA A 79 10.48 8.25 0.02
C ALA A 79 9.00 8.49 -0.28
N ALA A 80 8.60 8.35 -1.54
CA ALA A 80 7.18 8.26 -1.88
C ALA A 80 6.57 6.98 -1.26
N ASP A 81 5.34 7.07 -0.73
CA ASP A 81 4.66 6.01 0.03
C ASP A 81 4.78 4.61 -0.58
N ILE A 82 4.53 4.47 -1.89
CA ILE A 82 4.53 3.18 -2.60
C ILE A 82 5.91 2.48 -2.53
N LYS A 83 6.99 3.25 -2.37
CA LYS A 83 8.38 2.74 -2.34
C LYS A 83 8.98 2.71 -0.95
N ALA A 84 8.27 3.20 0.07
CA ALA A 84 8.82 3.33 1.41
C ALA A 84 9.08 1.95 2.04
N LEU A 85 8.07 1.08 2.09
CA LEU A 85 8.17 -0.19 2.81
C LEU A 85 9.30 -1.13 2.29
N PRO A 86 9.45 -1.37 0.97
CA PRO A 86 10.57 -2.19 0.48
C PRO A 86 11.95 -1.58 0.81
N SER A 87 12.05 -0.24 0.75
CA SER A 87 13.28 0.47 1.10
C SER A 87 13.62 0.32 2.59
N ILE A 88 12.61 0.41 3.46
CA ILE A 88 12.74 0.22 4.91
C ILE A 88 13.26 -1.20 5.21
N HIS A 89 12.59 -2.24 4.70
CA HIS A 89 13.00 -3.63 4.94
C HIS A 89 14.41 -3.90 4.41
N GLN A 90 14.77 -3.39 3.23
CA GLN A 90 16.12 -3.53 2.71
C GLN A 90 17.17 -2.84 3.61
N ARG A 91 16.89 -1.63 4.12
CA ARG A 91 17.78 -0.90 5.03
C ARG A 91 17.91 -1.56 6.39
N LEU A 92 16.82 -2.09 6.94
CA LEU A 92 16.82 -2.83 8.19
C LEU A 92 17.59 -4.15 8.05
N SER A 93 17.41 -4.87 6.93
CA SER A 93 18.15 -6.09 6.60
C SER A 93 19.66 -5.86 6.58
N ARG A 94 20.12 -4.82 5.88
CA ARG A 94 21.56 -4.46 5.84
C ARG A 94 22.15 -4.15 7.21
N ARG A 95 21.34 -3.63 8.13
CA ARG A 95 21.76 -3.30 9.51
C ARG A 95 21.52 -4.44 10.50
N ARG A 96 20.95 -5.57 10.06
CA ARG A 96 20.56 -6.71 10.91
C ARG A 96 19.55 -6.29 11.99
N LEU A 97 18.60 -5.44 11.61
CA LEU A 97 17.52 -4.91 12.46
C LEU A 97 16.14 -5.25 11.88
N LEU A 98 16.04 -6.34 11.09
CA LEU A 98 14.72 -6.80 10.65
C LEU A 98 13.92 -7.29 11.87
N PRO A 99 12.68 -6.81 12.05
CA PRO A 99 11.82 -7.35 13.09
C PRO A 99 11.21 -8.67 12.63
N GLU A 100 10.77 -9.49 13.58
CA GLU A 100 9.94 -10.66 13.29
C GLU A 100 8.54 -10.22 12.81
N GLU A 101 7.94 -9.25 13.52
CA GLU A 101 6.66 -8.64 13.19
C GLU A 101 6.84 -7.12 12.93
N HIS A 102 6.27 -6.60 11.85
CA HIS A 102 6.28 -5.16 11.56
C HIS A 102 4.86 -4.62 11.53
N LEU A 103 4.49 -3.86 12.56
CA LEU A 103 3.21 -3.18 12.67
C LEU A 103 3.18 -1.95 11.74
N VAL A 104 2.20 -1.86 10.85
CA VAL A 104 2.09 -0.77 9.87
C VAL A 104 0.67 -0.25 9.71
N ASP A 105 0.55 1.00 9.24
CA ASP A 105 -0.75 1.58 8.90
C ASP A 105 -1.31 1.04 7.56
N SER A 106 -2.58 1.34 7.28
CA SER A 106 -3.27 0.87 6.07
C SER A 106 -2.68 1.36 4.73
N GLY A 107 -1.81 2.37 4.75
CA GLY A 107 -1.09 2.85 3.58
C GLY A 107 0.03 1.90 3.14
N TYR A 108 0.59 1.11 4.05
CA TYR A 108 1.65 0.14 3.75
C TYR A 108 1.12 -1.28 3.55
N THR A 109 -0.10 -1.56 3.97
CA THR A 109 -0.67 -2.91 3.89
C THR A 109 -1.34 -3.16 2.53
N SER A 110 -0.88 -4.19 1.84
CA SER A 110 -1.59 -4.79 0.69
C SER A 110 -1.28 -6.28 0.64
N ALA A 111 -2.11 -7.08 -0.05
CA ALA A 111 -1.82 -8.51 -0.20
C ALA A 111 -0.44 -8.77 -0.84
N ALA A 112 -0.05 -7.94 -1.80
CA ALA A 112 1.27 -8.01 -2.41
C ALA A 112 2.38 -7.61 -1.44
N ALA A 113 2.17 -6.55 -0.63
CA ALA A 113 3.16 -6.11 0.35
C ALA A 113 3.37 -7.15 1.46
N ILE A 114 2.31 -7.79 1.95
CA ILE A 114 2.39 -8.86 2.95
C ILE A 114 3.17 -10.06 2.40
N ASP A 115 2.83 -10.53 1.19
CA ASP A 115 3.52 -11.65 0.55
C ASP A 115 5.01 -11.34 0.30
N THR A 116 5.31 -10.15 -0.21
CA THR A 116 6.69 -9.70 -0.47
C THR A 116 7.50 -9.63 0.82
N ALA A 117 6.96 -9.03 1.89
CA ALA A 117 7.64 -8.92 3.18
C ALA A 117 7.98 -10.30 3.76
N ALA A 118 7.04 -11.25 3.70
CA ALA A 118 7.25 -12.60 4.18
C ALA A 118 8.30 -13.35 3.33
N ARG A 119 8.16 -13.32 2.00
CA ARG A 119 9.02 -14.10 1.09
C ARG A 119 10.45 -13.57 0.99
N GLU A 120 10.60 -12.24 0.90
CA GLU A 120 11.91 -11.62 0.61
C GLU A 120 12.67 -11.25 1.89
N HIS A 121 11.95 -11.02 3.00
CA HIS A 121 12.55 -10.51 4.22
C HIS A 121 12.25 -11.34 5.46
N GLY A 122 11.36 -12.36 5.38
CA GLY A 122 10.97 -13.16 6.54
C GLY A 122 10.22 -12.36 7.61
N VAL A 123 9.60 -11.24 7.23
CA VAL A 123 8.88 -10.33 8.15
C VAL A 123 7.38 -10.60 8.07
N GLU A 124 6.73 -10.81 9.22
CA GLU A 124 5.28 -10.81 9.32
C GLU A 124 4.78 -9.35 9.32
N LEU A 125 4.18 -8.93 8.21
CA LEU A 125 3.63 -7.58 8.08
C LEU A 125 2.20 -7.54 8.66
N VAL A 126 2.03 -6.82 9.76
CA VAL A 126 0.76 -6.74 10.50
C VAL A 126 0.18 -5.34 10.35
N GLY A 127 -1.06 -5.24 9.89
CA GLY A 127 -1.72 -3.95 9.75
C GLY A 127 -3.10 -4.06 9.10
N PRO A 128 -3.94 -3.03 9.24
CA PRO A 128 -5.25 -3.01 8.61
C PRO A 128 -5.09 -2.97 7.09
N LEU A 129 -5.79 -3.85 6.37
CA LEU A 129 -5.85 -3.73 4.92
C LEU A 129 -6.81 -2.60 4.52
N PRO A 130 -6.36 -1.64 3.68
CA PRO A 130 -7.13 -0.45 3.36
C PRO A 130 -8.49 -0.82 2.78
N ALA A 131 -9.54 -0.22 3.33
CA ALA A 131 -10.88 -0.37 2.80
C ALA A 131 -10.90 0.20 1.38
N ARG A 132 -11.15 -0.64 0.37
CA ARG A 132 -11.33 -0.17 -1.01
C ARG A 132 -12.70 0.47 -1.15
N GLY A 133 -12.91 1.62 -0.50
CA GLY A 133 -14.17 2.38 -0.54
C GLY A 133 -14.50 3.07 -1.86
N ARG A 134 -13.80 2.71 -2.95
CA ARG A 134 -13.95 3.31 -4.29
C ARG A 134 -14.07 2.27 -5.40
N SER A 135 -14.45 1.03 -5.10
CA SER A 135 -14.82 0.11 -6.18
C SER A 135 -16.06 0.65 -6.88
N TRP A 136 -16.07 0.64 -8.21
CA TRP A 136 -17.25 1.05 -8.98
C TRP A 136 -18.45 0.16 -8.64
N GLN A 137 -18.20 -1.11 -8.27
CA GLN A 137 -19.22 -2.05 -7.79
C GLN A 137 -19.93 -1.55 -6.53
N ARG A 138 -19.21 -0.92 -5.58
CA ARG A 138 -19.81 -0.35 -4.37
C ARG A 138 -20.62 0.91 -4.69
N LYS A 139 -20.18 1.74 -5.64
CA LYS A 139 -20.92 2.94 -6.10
C LYS A 139 -22.26 2.60 -6.75
N GLN A 140 -22.35 1.45 -7.42
CA GLN A 140 -23.58 0.99 -8.06
C GLN A 140 -24.45 0.13 -7.14
N GLN A 141 -23.98 -0.22 -5.93
CA GLN A 141 -24.64 -1.19 -5.02
C GLN A 141 -24.97 -2.55 -5.68
N THR A 142 -24.30 -2.89 -6.79
CA THR A 142 -24.59 -4.08 -7.60
C THR A 142 -23.72 -5.29 -7.25
N GLY A 143 -22.81 -5.18 -6.28
CA GLY A 143 -21.92 -6.28 -5.89
C GLY A 143 -21.61 -6.31 -4.40
N PHE A 144 -21.20 -7.49 -3.92
CA PHE A 144 -20.71 -7.66 -2.54
C PHE A 144 -19.35 -7.02 -2.38
N ALA A 145 -19.22 -6.21 -1.35
CA ALA A 145 -17.95 -5.73 -0.87
C ALA A 145 -17.30 -6.77 0.04
N ARG A 146 -15.99 -6.62 0.29
CA ARG A 146 -15.21 -7.55 1.10
C ARG A 146 -15.74 -7.63 2.54
N GLU A 147 -16.22 -6.51 3.05
CA GLU A 147 -16.74 -6.35 4.42
C GLU A 147 -18.05 -7.12 4.63
N ASP A 148 -18.74 -7.47 3.55
CA ASP A 148 -20.00 -8.19 3.63
C ASP A 148 -19.77 -9.70 3.86
N PHE A 149 -18.51 -10.18 3.84
CA PHE A 149 -18.15 -11.57 4.11
C PHE A 149 -17.63 -11.74 5.54
N VAL A 150 -18.25 -12.64 6.29
CA VAL A 150 -17.78 -13.05 7.62
C VAL A 150 -16.92 -14.30 7.45
N ILE A 151 -15.66 -14.25 7.89
CA ILE A 151 -14.74 -15.39 7.83
C ILE A 151 -14.54 -15.93 9.23
N ASP A 152 -14.84 -17.21 9.43
CA ASP A 152 -14.52 -17.96 10.63
C ASP A 152 -13.24 -18.78 10.36
N PHE A 153 -12.15 -18.37 11.00
CA PHE A 153 -10.83 -18.99 10.81
C PHE A 153 -10.71 -20.33 11.54
N ASP A 154 -11.39 -20.50 12.66
CA ASP A 154 -11.32 -21.74 13.42
C ASP A 154 -12.06 -22.86 12.66
N ARG A 155 -13.25 -22.52 12.15
CA ARG A 155 -14.09 -23.45 11.40
C ARG A 155 -13.79 -23.49 9.91
N ARG A 156 -12.87 -22.64 9.44
CA ARG A 156 -12.41 -22.60 8.05
C ARG A 156 -13.53 -22.26 7.06
N THR A 157 -14.46 -21.39 7.46
CA THR A 157 -15.67 -21.08 6.69
C THR A 157 -15.79 -19.61 6.34
N VAL A 158 -16.42 -19.32 5.21
CA VAL A 158 -16.80 -17.96 4.82
C VAL A 158 -18.31 -17.91 4.65
N THR A 159 -18.94 -16.98 5.35
CA THR A 159 -20.36 -16.66 5.27
C THR A 159 -20.55 -15.41 4.42
N ARG A 160 -21.29 -15.54 3.33
CA ARG A 160 -21.65 -14.40 2.47
C ARG A 160 -22.94 -13.71 2.96
N PRO A 161 -23.29 -12.50 2.48
CA PRO A 161 -24.44 -11.73 2.99
C PRO A 161 -25.80 -12.41 2.85
N GLN A 162 -25.93 -13.39 1.95
CA GLN A 162 -27.15 -14.20 1.80
C GLN A 162 -27.17 -15.44 2.72
N GLY A 163 -26.34 -15.49 3.76
CA GLY A 163 -26.30 -16.57 4.74
C GLY A 163 -25.74 -17.90 4.22
N LYS A 164 -25.28 -17.98 2.97
CA LYS A 164 -24.64 -19.19 2.45
C LYS A 164 -23.21 -19.31 3.00
N VAL A 165 -22.95 -20.41 3.68
CA VAL A 165 -21.64 -20.77 4.23
C VAL A 165 -20.89 -21.63 3.22
N THR A 166 -19.64 -21.28 2.94
CA THR A 166 -18.74 -22.08 2.08
C THR A 166 -17.52 -22.51 2.89
N GLY A 167 -17.09 -23.77 2.73
CA GLY A 167 -16.00 -24.38 3.50
C GLY A 167 -14.79 -24.81 2.68
N ARG A 168 -14.64 -24.31 1.45
CA ARG A 168 -13.52 -24.72 0.58
C ARG A 168 -12.32 -23.80 0.84
N TRP A 169 -11.48 -24.21 1.79
CA TRP A 169 -10.18 -23.59 2.04
C TRP A 169 -9.11 -24.22 1.17
N ALA A 170 -8.51 -23.41 0.29
CA ALA A 170 -7.30 -23.78 -0.42
C ALA A 170 -6.11 -23.19 0.35
N GLN A 171 -5.18 -24.05 0.76
CA GLN A 171 -3.90 -23.60 1.26
C GLN A 171 -3.07 -23.18 0.04
N ALA A 172 -2.59 -21.94 0.02
CA ALA A 172 -1.68 -21.52 -1.03
C ALA A 172 -0.41 -22.37 -0.96
N PRO A 173 0.02 -23.02 -2.06
CA PRO A 173 1.38 -23.55 -2.07
C PRO A 173 2.35 -22.38 -1.87
N ALA A 174 3.42 -22.61 -1.10
CA ALA A 174 4.46 -21.62 -0.80
C ALA A 174 5.17 -21.03 -2.04
N MET A 175 4.83 -21.51 -3.24
CA MET A 175 5.46 -21.19 -4.51
C MET A 175 4.41 -21.14 -5.63
N ALA A 176 3.78 -19.99 -5.87
CA ALA A 176 3.19 -19.70 -7.17
C ALA A 176 3.19 -18.18 -7.42
N PRO A 177 3.74 -17.69 -8.55
CA PRO A 177 3.59 -16.30 -8.92
C PRO A 177 2.11 -16.01 -9.22
N LEU A 178 1.59 -14.90 -8.71
CA LEU A 178 0.25 -14.41 -9.05
C LEU A 178 0.25 -14.01 -10.54
N HIS A 179 -0.13 -14.94 -11.42
CA HIS A 179 -0.37 -14.65 -12.83
C HIS A 179 -1.57 -13.71 -12.98
N ARG A 180 -1.35 -12.58 -13.64
CA ARG A 180 -2.38 -11.61 -14.03
C ARG A 180 -3.10 -12.09 -15.30
N GLY A 181 -3.91 -13.15 -15.18
CA GLY A 181 -4.81 -13.63 -16.25
C GLY A 181 -6.24 -13.13 -16.05
N PRO A 182 -7.08 -13.12 -17.11
CA PRO A 182 -8.49 -12.77 -16.98
C PRO A 182 -9.21 -13.76 -16.04
N PHE A 183 -10.03 -13.22 -15.14
CA PHE A 183 -10.86 -13.97 -14.20
C PHE A 183 -11.87 -14.85 -14.97
N PRO A 184 -12.02 -16.15 -14.64
CA PRO A 184 -13.11 -16.95 -15.19
C PRO A 184 -14.48 -16.43 -14.68
N PRO A 185 -15.56 -16.62 -15.46
CA PRO A 185 -16.87 -16.03 -15.18
C PRO A 185 -17.59 -16.61 -13.94
N ASP A 186 -17.07 -17.66 -13.33
CA ASP A 186 -17.60 -18.25 -12.08
C ASP A 186 -16.69 -17.98 -10.88
N PRO A 187 -17.13 -17.23 -9.84
CA PRO A 187 -16.26 -16.80 -8.74
C PRO A 187 -15.89 -17.89 -7.71
N LEU A 188 -16.37 -19.14 -7.89
CA LEU A 188 -16.43 -20.13 -6.81
C LEU A 188 -15.41 -21.27 -6.89
N HIS A 189 -14.47 -21.28 -7.84
CA HIS A 189 -13.52 -22.40 -7.93
C HIS A 189 -12.16 -22.17 -7.27
N SER A 190 -11.80 -20.94 -6.90
CA SER A 190 -10.57 -20.67 -6.16
C SER A 190 -10.62 -19.30 -5.48
N MET A 191 -10.57 -19.27 -4.15
CA MET A 191 -10.34 -18.03 -3.40
C MET A 191 -8.83 -17.76 -3.37
N PRO A 192 -8.33 -16.65 -3.91
CA PRO A 192 -6.90 -16.36 -3.94
C PRO A 192 -6.37 -16.11 -2.52
N SER A 193 -5.14 -16.58 -2.27
CA SER A 193 -4.37 -16.51 -1.00
C SER A 193 -4.36 -15.14 -0.33
N ALA A 194 -4.46 -14.09 -1.13
CA ALA A 194 -4.58 -12.69 -0.71
C ALA A 194 -5.77 -12.42 0.23
N PHE A 195 -6.84 -13.23 0.14
CA PHE A 195 -8.04 -13.08 0.96
C PHE A 195 -7.91 -13.73 2.34
N LEU A 196 -7.07 -14.76 2.50
CA LEU A 196 -6.85 -15.48 3.77
C LEU A 196 -5.80 -14.81 4.65
N LEU A 197 -4.77 -14.19 4.06
CA LEU A 197 -3.80 -13.35 4.79
C LEU A 197 -4.44 -12.09 5.41
N HIS A 198 -5.65 -11.73 4.98
CA HIS A 198 -6.28 -10.47 5.32
C HIS A 198 -6.77 -10.34 6.77
N GLN A 199 -7.39 -11.37 7.37
CA GLN A 199 -8.01 -11.20 8.69
C GLN A 199 -7.29 -11.87 9.88
N ARG A 200 -6.16 -12.54 9.65
CA ARG A 200 -5.22 -12.85 10.75
C ARG A 200 -4.62 -11.56 11.35
N ASN A 201 -4.55 -10.49 10.54
CA ASN A 201 -4.16 -9.13 10.96
C ASN A 201 -5.32 -8.28 11.54
N LEU A 202 -6.52 -8.84 11.72
CA LEU A 202 -7.70 -8.13 12.25
C LEU A 202 -8.06 -8.55 13.69
N ALA A 203 -7.23 -9.36 14.37
CA ALA A 203 -7.43 -9.64 15.79
C ALA A 203 -7.42 -8.32 16.59
N PRO A 204 -8.43 -8.06 17.45
CA PRO A 204 -8.60 -6.78 18.13
C PRO A 204 -7.42 -6.43 19.04
N ASP A 205 -6.67 -7.43 19.53
CA ASP A 205 -5.52 -7.24 20.44
C ASP A 205 -4.21 -6.86 19.73
N ARG A 206 -4.19 -6.69 18.40
CA ARG A 206 -2.96 -6.45 17.63
C ARG A 206 -2.95 -5.13 16.85
N GLN A 207 -3.86 -4.22 17.17
CA GLN A 207 -3.85 -2.86 16.62
C GLN A 207 -2.78 -2.01 17.31
N LEU A 208 -2.12 -1.15 16.52
CA LEU A 208 -1.26 -0.09 17.05
C LEU A 208 -2.02 0.70 18.13
N PRO A 209 -1.43 0.97 19.32
CA PRO A 209 -2.02 1.87 20.29
C PRO A 209 -2.27 3.24 19.63
N PRO A 210 -3.30 3.99 20.07
CA PRO A 210 -3.58 5.31 19.51
C PRO A 210 -2.32 6.18 19.62
N ALA A 211 -1.91 6.77 18.48
CA ALA A 211 -0.77 7.68 18.44
C ALA A 211 -0.99 8.78 19.48
N ALA A 212 -0.07 8.91 20.44
CA ALA A 212 -0.07 10.02 21.38
C ALA A 212 0.05 11.32 20.57
N SER A 213 -1.00 12.14 20.60
CA SER A 213 -0.96 13.50 20.09
C SER A 213 0.12 14.27 20.84
N ALA A 214 1.16 14.70 20.12
CA ALA A 214 2.04 15.77 20.52
C ALA A 214 1.45 17.11 20.09
#